data_AF-A0A819NBK4-F1
#
_entry.id   AF-A0A819NBK4-F1
#
_cell.length_a   1.000
_cell.length_b   1.000
_cell.length_c   1.000
_cell.angle_alpha   90.00
_cell.angle_beta   90.00
_cell.angle_gamma   90.00
#
_symmetry.space_group_name_H-M   'P 1'
#
loop_
_entity.id
_entity.type
_entity.pdbx_description
1 polymer ?
#
loop_
_entity_poly.entity_id
_entity_poly.type
_entity_poly.pdbx_seq_one_letter_code
_entity_poly.pdbx_strand_id
1 'polypeptide(L)'
;MIQFLAECFSTCILIVIGEAAVANYKFARQTSNSTFPVGFAFGVGVYSGAFLGALFVYLVFFSQFNVFDGGIRQMTGPNGTADIFFTMPSNGIPQWNTFIDQVVSTACLMIFIMALAHDCNHMISEVAKPFAFTIFVTIMTCAFSVNAGAALNPARDFGPRLFGAFVYGWNNVFRVHNCFFWVPIIGPIVGGILGTWIYTGYTWLIKHYSQLSNIEHSDGDKTILLKSIQTPYVDNSHGLQQNIQESHG
;
A
#
# COMPACT_ATOMS: atom_id res chain seq x y z
N MET A 1 13.52 -39.55 -32.00
CA MET A 1 12.78 -40.11 -30.84
C MET A 1 13.23 -39.51 -29.52
N ILE A 2 14.53 -39.51 -29.19
CA ILE A 2 15.04 -38.98 -27.90
C ILE A 2 14.79 -37.48 -27.72
N GLN A 3 15.03 -36.65 -28.74
CA GLN A 3 14.75 -35.21 -28.70
C GLN A 3 13.26 -34.90 -28.49
N PHE A 4 12.38 -35.65 -29.18
CA PHE A 4 10.93 -35.52 -29.01
C PHE A 4 10.48 -35.84 -27.58
N LEU A 5 11.01 -36.92 -26.99
CA LEU A 5 10.71 -37.28 -25.60
C LEU A 5 11.26 -36.25 -24.60
N ALA A 6 12.45 -35.69 -24.85
CA ALA A 6 13.02 -34.66 -24.01
C ALA A 6 12.18 -33.36 -24.01
N GLU A 7 11.75 -32.89 -25.18
CA GLU A 7 10.87 -31.71 -25.33
C GLU A 7 9.49 -31.94 -24.70
N CYS A 8 8.94 -33.15 -24.85
CA CYS A 8 7.65 -33.50 -24.24
C CYS A 8 7.75 -33.49 -22.70
N PHE A 9 8.85 -34.03 -22.16
CA PHE A 9 9.05 -34.11 -20.72
C PHE A 9 9.38 -32.74 -20.10
N SER A 10 10.21 -31.92 -20.75
CA SER A 10 10.54 -30.57 -20.29
C SER A 10 9.30 -29.66 -20.28
N THR A 11 8.49 -29.72 -21.34
CA THR A 11 7.25 -28.94 -21.44
C THR A 11 6.23 -29.40 -20.39
N CYS A 12 6.09 -30.70 -20.17
CA CYS A 12 5.21 -31.25 -19.13
C CYS A 12 5.59 -30.72 -17.74
N ILE A 13 6.88 -30.76 -17.38
CA ILE A 13 7.37 -30.25 -16.09
C ILE A 13 7.11 -28.74 -15.96
N LEU A 14 7.39 -27.97 -17.02
CA LEU A 14 7.15 -26.52 -17.03
C LEU A 14 5.68 -26.18 -16.75
N ILE A 15 4.76 -26.86 -17.45
CA ILE A 15 3.31 -26.65 -17.30
C ILE A 15 2.83 -27.13 -15.92
N VAL A 16 3.27 -28.30 -15.45
CA VAL A 16 2.89 -28.82 -14.12
C VAL A 16 3.29 -27.84 -13.02
N ILE A 17 4.51 -27.28 -13.07
CA ILE A 17 4.96 -26.30 -12.08
C ILE A 17 4.16 -25.00 -12.18
N GLY A 18 3.92 -24.49 -13.39
CA GLY A 18 3.16 -23.27 -13.62
C GLY A 18 1.71 -23.36 -13.14
N GLU A 19 0.99 -24.41 -13.57
CA GLU A 19 -0.40 -24.64 -13.18
C GLU A 19 -0.53 -24.98 -11.69
N ALA A 20 0.41 -25.73 -11.10
CA ALA A 20 0.42 -25.99 -9.66
C ALA A 20 0.59 -24.70 -8.83
N ALA A 21 1.39 -23.74 -9.29
CA ALA A 21 1.53 -22.44 -8.62
C ALA A 21 0.22 -21.63 -8.67
N VAL A 22 -0.47 -21.62 -9.83
CA VAL A 22 -1.77 -20.94 -10.00
C VAL A 22 -2.87 -21.64 -9.19
N ALA A 23 -2.90 -22.97 -9.19
CA ALA A 23 -3.80 -23.77 -8.36
C ALA A 23 -3.55 -23.48 -6.87
N ASN A 24 -2.29 -23.44 -6.44
CA ASN A 24 -1.93 -23.08 -5.09
C ASN A 24 -2.40 -21.67 -4.74
N TYR A 25 -2.23 -20.67 -5.61
CA TYR A 25 -2.79 -19.32 -5.39
C TYR A 25 -4.32 -19.32 -5.24
N LYS A 26 -5.02 -20.06 -6.12
CA LYS A 26 -6.49 -20.10 -6.14
C LYS A 26 -7.07 -20.81 -4.91
N PHE A 27 -6.49 -21.93 -4.50
CA PHE A 27 -6.92 -22.68 -3.32
C PHE A 27 -6.39 -22.09 -2.00
N ALA A 28 -5.25 -21.39 -2.04
CA ALA A 28 -4.76 -20.58 -0.93
C ALA A 28 -5.75 -19.47 -0.52
N ARG A 29 -6.44 -18.83 -1.47
CA ARG A 29 -7.47 -17.83 -1.14
C ARG A 29 -8.67 -18.41 -0.39
N GLN A 30 -8.91 -19.72 -0.51
CA GLN A 30 -10.01 -20.41 0.17
C GLN A 30 -9.64 -20.87 1.58
N THR A 31 -8.34 -20.97 1.89
CA THR A 31 -7.83 -21.50 3.16
C THR A 31 -6.91 -20.44 3.77
N SER A 32 -7.33 -19.81 4.87
CA SER A 32 -6.70 -18.64 5.52
C SER A 32 -5.18 -18.73 5.85
N ASN A 33 -4.51 -19.86 5.60
CA ASN A 33 -3.21 -20.21 6.19
C ASN A 33 -2.02 -20.40 5.22
N SER A 34 -2.14 -20.17 3.91
CA SER A 34 -1.01 -20.30 2.96
C SER A 34 -0.48 -18.94 2.47
N THR A 35 -0.30 -18.00 3.38
CA THR A 35 0.17 -16.64 3.10
C THR A 35 1.63 -16.60 2.62
N PHE A 36 2.48 -17.51 3.10
CA PHE A 36 3.92 -17.49 2.79
C PHE A 36 4.25 -17.90 1.33
N PRO A 37 3.80 -19.06 0.80
CA PRO A 37 4.12 -19.43 -0.59
C PRO A 37 3.55 -18.43 -1.60
N VAL A 38 2.37 -17.88 -1.33
CA VAL A 38 1.73 -16.86 -2.18
C VAL A 38 2.51 -15.55 -2.13
N GLY A 39 2.90 -15.10 -0.93
CA GLY A 39 3.72 -13.89 -0.77
C GLY A 39 5.11 -14.03 -1.42
N PHE A 40 5.72 -15.21 -1.33
CA PHE A 40 7.01 -15.49 -1.97
C PHE A 40 6.91 -15.46 -3.49
N ALA A 41 5.94 -16.20 -4.07
CA ALA A 41 5.72 -16.22 -5.51
C ALA A 41 5.37 -14.82 -6.06
N PHE A 42 4.52 -14.08 -5.34
CA PHE A 42 4.21 -12.70 -5.66
C PHE A 42 5.46 -11.81 -5.64
N GLY A 43 6.28 -11.91 -4.59
CA GLY A 43 7.54 -11.19 -4.47
C GLY A 43 8.44 -11.43 -5.67
N VAL A 44 8.74 -12.70 -5.99
CA VAL A 44 9.55 -13.08 -7.15
C VAL A 44 8.99 -12.48 -8.44
N GLY A 45 7.67 -12.62 -8.66
CA GLY A 45 7.00 -12.05 -9.82
C GLY A 45 7.19 -10.54 -9.93
N VAL A 46 6.95 -9.79 -8.85
CA VAL A 46 7.08 -8.32 -8.84
C VAL A 46 8.54 -7.88 -9.08
N TYR A 47 9.52 -8.50 -8.42
CA TYR A 47 10.94 -8.15 -8.64
C TYR A 47 11.40 -8.49 -10.06
N SER A 48 11.00 -9.65 -10.61
CA SER A 48 11.30 -10.03 -11.99
C SER A 48 10.62 -9.08 -13.01
N GLY A 49 9.38 -8.67 -12.74
CA GLY A 49 8.65 -7.74 -13.59
C GLY A 49 9.31 -6.36 -13.60
N ALA A 50 9.76 -5.87 -12.45
CA ALA A 50 10.47 -4.60 -12.35
C ALA A 50 11.85 -4.65 -13.04
N PHE A 51 12.58 -5.77 -12.92
CA PHE A 51 13.81 -6.02 -13.68
C PHE A 51 13.56 -6.00 -15.20
N LEU A 52 12.56 -6.75 -15.67
CA LEU A 52 12.22 -6.81 -17.10
C LEU A 52 11.72 -5.46 -17.63
N GLY A 53 10.97 -4.71 -16.82
CA GLY A 53 10.57 -3.34 -17.15
C GLY A 53 11.77 -2.43 -17.40
N ALA A 54 12.79 -2.50 -16.52
CA ALA A 54 14.04 -1.77 -16.71
C ALA A 54 14.78 -2.20 -17.99
N LEU A 55 14.86 -3.51 -18.25
CA LEU A 55 15.42 -4.04 -19.50
C LEU A 55 14.69 -3.51 -20.73
N PHE A 56 13.35 -3.51 -20.74
CA PHE A 56 12.59 -3.01 -21.88
C PHE A 56 12.77 -1.51 -22.10
N VAL A 57 12.76 -0.70 -21.04
CA VAL A 57 13.09 0.73 -21.15
C VAL A 57 14.49 0.92 -21.72
N TYR A 58 15.47 0.15 -21.24
CA TYR A 58 16.83 0.21 -21.78
C TYR A 58 16.89 -0.10 -23.28
N LEU A 59 16.17 -1.13 -23.73
CA LEU A 59 16.14 -1.53 -25.14
C LEU A 59 15.41 -0.50 -26.02
N VAL A 60 14.28 0.02 -25.57
CA VAL A 60 13.51 1.04 -26.30
C VAL A 60 14.33 2.32 -26.50
N PHE A 61 15.09 2.73 -25.48
CA PHE A 61 15.89 3.95 -25.51
C PHE A 61 17.39 3.70 -25.81
N PHE A 62 17.77 2.50 -26.25
CA PHE A 62 19.18 2.09 -26.39
C PHE A 62 20.02 3.07 -27.21
N SER A 63 19.50 3.51 -28.36
CA SER A 63 20.16 4.48 -29.23
C SER A 63 20.29 5.86 -28.56
N GLN A 64 19.29 6.29 -27.78
CA GLN A 64 19.34 7.55 -27.07
C GLN A 64 20.39 7.53 -25.96
N PHE A 65 20.54 6.40 -25.25
CA PHE A 65 21.63 6.26 -24.31
C PHE A 65 22.99 6.42 -24.99
N ASN A 66 23.22 5.78 -26.13
CA ASN A 66 24.50 5.90 -26.87
C ASN A 66 24.80 7.34 -27.32
N VAL A 67 23.77 8.10 -27.73
CA VAL A 67 23.93 9.51 -28.11
C VAL A 67 24.25 10.37 -26.90
N PHE A 68 23.61 10.12 -25.76
CA PHE A 68 23.77 10.92 -24.54
C PHE A 68 25.09 10.63 -23.81
N ASP A 69 25.44 9.35 -23.62
CA ASP A 69 26.61 8.94 -22.85
C ASP A 69 27.86 8.62 -23.70
N GLY A 70 27.74 8.75 -25.03
CA GLY A 70 28.83 8.47 -25.98
C GLY A 70 29.12 6.99 -26.18
N GLY A 71 28.20 6.11 -25.78
CA GLY A 71 28.36 4.65 -25.82
C GLY A 71 29.06 4.08 -24.58
N ILE A 72 29.43 4.93 -23.62
CA ILE A 72 30.07 4.53 -22.36
C ILE A 72 29.07 4.72 -21.24
N ARG A 73 28.59 3.61 -20.68
CA ARG A 73 27.58 3.61 -19.62
C ARG A 73 28.14 4.22 -18.34
N GLN A 74 27.64 5.41 -17.99
CA GLN A 74 28.02 6.15 -16.80
C GLN A 74 26.87 6.17 -15.80
N MET A 75 27.19 5.97 -14.52
CA MET A 75 26.17 5.99 -13.47
C MET A 75 25.82 7.40 -13.00
N THR A 76 26.85 8.19 -12.73
CA THR A 76 26.75 9.50 -12.08
C THR A 76 27.47 10.56 -12.90
N GLY A 77 27.22 11.83 -12.60
CA GLY A 77 27.82 12.96 -13.30
C GLY A 77 26.93 13.48 -14.43
N PRO A 78 27.43 14.38 -15.28
CA PRO A 78 26.63 15.06 -16.31
C PRO A 78 25.99 14.11 -17.32
N ASN A 79 26.65 12.99 -17.60
CA ASN A 79 26.18 11.95 -18.52
C ASN A 79 25.74 10.68 -17.77
N GLY A 80 25.49 10.79 -16.46
CA GLY A 80 24.98 9.70 -15.64
C GLY A 80 23.56 9.32 -16.06
N THR A 81 23.29 8.03 -16.17
CA THR A 81 21.99 7.51 -16.64
C THR A 81 21.38 6.46 -15.70
N ALA A 82 22.04 6.17 -14.58
CA ALA A 82 21.62 5.11 -13.66
C ALA A 82 20.34 5.47 -12.87
N ASP A 83 20.10 6.76 -12.63
CA ASP A 83 18.94 7.32 -11.93
C ASP A 83 17.61 7.10 -12.68
N ILE A 84 17.68 6.81 -13.97
CA ILE A 84 16.53 6.38 -14.78
C ILE A 84 15.98 5.04 -14.28
N PHE A 85 16.85 4.14 -13.81
CA PHE A 85 16.46 2.78 -13.41
C PHE A 85 16.17 2.68 -11.92
N PHE A 86 17.09 3.17 -11.09
CA PHE A 86 17.00 3.04 -9.63
C PHE A 86 17.34 4.34 -8.93
N THR A 87 16.84 4.54 -7.72
CA THR A 87 17.00 5.82 -7.04
C THR A 87 18.41 6.01 -6.50
N MET A 88 18.85 7.25 -6.53
CA MET A 88 20.09 7.72 -5.92
C MET A 88 19.79 8.95 -5.07
N PRO A 89 20.58 9.21 -4.02
CA PRO A 89 20.40 10.41 -3.21
C PRO A 89 20.82 11.62 -4.03
N SER A 90 20.16 12.75 -3.80
CA SER A 90 20.59 14.01 -4.38
C SER A 90 21.93 14.46 -3.82
N ASN A 91 22.66 15.25 -4.60
CA ASN A 91 24.02 15.68 -4.29
C ASN A 91 24.06 16.46 -2.95
N GLY A 92 24.93 16.03 -2.05
CA GLY A 92 25.13 16.69 -0.75
C GLY A 92 24.09 16.35 0.33
N ILE A 93 23.10 15.49 0.03
CA ILE A 93 22.11 15.08 1.04
C ILE A 93 22.64 13.88 1.84
N PRO A 94 22.69 13.97 3.18
CA PRO A 94 23.18 12.87 4.01
C PRO A 94 22.18 11.71 4.05
N GLN A 95 22.71 10.49 4.18
CA GLN A 95 21.94 9.25 4.08
C GLN A 95 20.87 9.07 5.17
N TRP A 96 21.06 9.66 6.36
CA TRP A 96 20.04 9.62 7.41
C TRP A 96 18.79 10.43 7.00
N ASN A 97 18.96 11.53 6.28
CA ASN A 97 17.86 12.39 5.85
C ASN A 97 17.07 11.72 4.72
N THR A 98 17.77 11.09 3.76
CA THR A 98 17.12 10.29 2.72
C THR A 98 16.41 9.06 3.28
N PHE A 99 16.91 8.47 4.37
CA PHE A 99 16.19 7.40 5.07
C PHE A 99 14.87 7.89 5.69
N ILE A 100 14.88 9.03 6.39
CA ILE A 100 13.66 9.63 6.95
C ILE A 100 12.67 9.96 5.84
N ASP A 101 13.14 10.54 4.74
CA ASP A 101 12.34 10.83 3.55
C ASP A 101 11.60 9.58 3.04
N GLN A 102 12.30 8.46 2.89
CA GLN A 102 11.70 7.20 2.44
C GLN A 102 10.72 6.59 3.46
N VAL A 103 10.99 6.74 4.75
CA VAL A 103 10.08 6.29 5.82
C VAL A 103 8.79 7.11 5.82
N VAL A 104 8.89 8.44 5.83
CA VAL A 104 7.73 9.33 5.92
C VAL A 104 6.87 9.24 4.65
N SER A 105 7.49 9.30 3.48
CA SER A 105 6.77 9.24 2.21
C SER A 105 6.03 7.90 2.03
N THR A 106 6.66 6.77 2.41
CA THR A 106 6.00 5.46 2.36
C THR A 106 4.93 5.29 3.43
N ALA A 107 5.10 5.89 4.62
CA ALA A 107 4.06 5.89 5.64
C ALA A 107 2.80 6.62 5.17
N CYS A 108 2.95 7.80 4.56
CA CYS A 108 1.85 8.53 3.93
C CYS A 108 1.16 7.69 2.84
N LEU A 109 1.94 7.02 1.98
CA LEU A 109 1.41 6.12 0.96
C LEU A 109 0.61 4.97 1.57
N MET A 110 1.12 4.32 2.61
CA MET A 110 0.41 3.21 3.26
C MET A 110 -0.84 3.65 4.00
N ILE A 111 -0.85 4.81 4.66
CA ILE A 111 -2.06 5.38 5.26
C ILE A 111 -3.15 5.55 4.18
N PHE A 112 -2.78 6.09 3.02
CA PHE A 112 -3.71 6.29 1.92
C PHE A 112 -4.21 4.96 1.32
N ILE A 113 -3.32 3.98 1.11
CA ILE A 113 -3.70 2.64 0.63
C ILE A 113 -4.67 1.98 1.61
N MET A 114 -4.38 2.02 2.92
CA MET A 114 -5.25 1.47 3.95
C MET A 114 -6.61 2.18 3.97
N ALA A 115 -6.64 3.50 3.79
CA ALA A 115 -7.86 4.27 3.69
C ALA A 115 -8.72 3.90 2.47
N LEU A 116 -8.09 3.67 1.31
CA LEU A 116 -8.80 3.19 0.11
C LEU A 116 -9.31 1.75 0.26
N ALA A 117 -8.55 0.90 0.95
CA ALA A 117 -8.89 -0.51 1.15
C ALA A 117 -9.90 -0.74 2.29
N HIS A 118 -10.20 0.27 3.11
CA HIS A 118 -11.09 0.13 4.25
C HIS A 118 -12.55 0.01 3.78
N ASP A 119 -13.21 -1.11 4.10
CA ASP A 119 -14.56 -1.41 3.64
C ASP A 119 -15.60 -0.37 4.08
N CYS A 120 -15.41 0.26 5.24
CA CYS A 120 -16.32 1.30 5.74
C CYS A 120 -16.11 2.67 5.08
N ASN A 121 -15.09 2.83 4.23
CA ASN A 121 -14.80 4.08 3.55
C ASN A 121 -15.42 4.09 2.14
N HIS A 122 -16.64 4.61 2.04
CA HIS A 122 -17.38 4.70 0.78
C HIS A 122 -17.22 6.04 0.04
N MET A 123 -16.23 6.88 0.43
CA MET A 123 -16.02 8.16 -0.24
C MET A 123 -15.63 8.02 -1.72
N ILE A 124 -14.99 6.91 -2.09
CA ILE A 124 -14.52 6.62 -3.45
C ILE A 124 -15.10 5.27 -3.87
N SER A 125 -15.71 5.21 -5.05
CA SER A 125 -16.27 3.96 -5.59
C SER A 125 -15.17 2.95 -5.89
N GLU A 126 -15.47 1.64 -5.79
CA GLU A 126 -14.49 0.57 -6.06
C GLU A 126 -13.81 0.69 -7.42
N VAL A 127 -14.56 1.14 -8.44
CA VAL A 127 -14.05 1.35 -9.81
C VAL A 127 -13.08 2.55 -9.87
N ALA A 128 -13.26 3.56 -9.02
CA ALA A 128 -12.42 4.76 -8.98
C ALA A 128 -11.18 4.61 -8.08
N LYS A 129 -11.12 3.59 -7.20
CA LYS A 129 -9.97 3.38 -6.29
C LYS A 129 -8.61 3.26 -7.03
N PRO A 130 -8.48 2.51 -8.15
CA PRO A 130 -7.21 2.46 -8.89
C PRO A 130 -6.78 3.82 -9.42
N PHE A 131 -7.74 4.64 -9.89
CA PHE A 131 -7.45 5.97 -10.39
C PHE A 131 -6.98 6.91 -9.26
N ALA A 132 -7.69 6.90 -8.13
CA ALA A 132 -7.29 7.65 -6.94
C ALA A 132 -5.88 7.24 -6.45
N PHE A 133 -5.57 5.95 -6.48
CA PHE A 133 -4.22 5.43 -6.19
C PHE A 133 -3.16 5.99 -7.12
N THR A 134 -3.38 5.96 -8.44
CA THR A 134 -2.40 6.48 -9.41
C THR A 134 -2.17 7.98 -9.27
N ILE A 135 -3.22 8.78 -9.04
CA ILE A 135 -3.08 10.21 -8.79
C ILE A 135 -2.26 10.46 -7.54
N PHE A 136 -2.57 9.76 -6.45
CA PHE A 136 -1.86 9.95 -5.19
C PHE A 136 -0.37 9.59 -5.30
N VAL A 137 -0.05 8.45 -5.92
CA VAL A 137 1.35 8.07 -6.18
C VAL A 137 2.08 9.10 -7.04
N THR A 138 1.40 9.69 -8.02
CA THR A 138 1.96 10.77 -8.85
C THR A 138 2.27 12.00 -8.02
N ILE A 139 1.33 12.45 -7.18
CA ILE A 139 1.52 13.59 -6.27
C ILE A 139 2.69 13.33 -5.32
N MET A 140 2.76 12.13 -4.73
CA MET A 140 3.86 11.74 -3.84
C MET A 140 5.21 11.77 -4.55
N THR A 141 5.27 11.28 -5.79
CA THR A 141 6.50 11.31 -6.59
C THR A 141 6.92 12.76 -6.87
N CYS A 142 5.98 13.64 -7.22
CA CYS A 142 6.29 15.06 -7.42
C CYS A 142 6.75 15.74 -6.12
N ALA A 143 6.17 15.38 -4.97
CA ALA A 143 6.47 16.01 -3.68
C ALA A 143 7.79 15.53 -3.05
N PHE A 144 8.13 14.24 -3.20
CA PHE A 144 9.25 13.59 -2.49
C PHE A 144 10.42 13.14 -3.40
N SER A 145 10.42 13.49 -4.69
CA SER A 145 11.47 13.03 -5.62
C SER A 145 12.84 13.65 -5.37
N VAL A 146 12.91 14.90 -4.89
CA VAL A 146 14.16 15.68 -4.88
C VAL A 146 15.22 15.13 -3.91
N ASN A 147 14.83 14.52 -2.80
CA ASN A 147 15.79 14.05 -1.80
C ASN A 147 16.44 12.71 -2.19
N ALA A 148 15.60 11.75 -2.57
CA ALA A 148 15.98 10.34 -2.72
C ALA A 148 15.23 9.62 -3.86
N GLY A 149 14.68 10.37 -4.82
CA GLY A 149 14.02 9.83 -6.02
C GLY A 149 12.66 9.20 -5.78
N ALA A 150 12.03 9.43 -4.61
CA ALA A 150 10.73 8.87 -4.23
C ALA A 150 10.61 7.36 -4.54
N ALA A 151 11.50 6.54 -3.96
CA ALA A 151 11.48 5.10 -4.24
C ALA A 151 10.16 4.46 -3.79
N LEU A 152 9.66 4.77 -2.58
CA LEU A 152 8.35 4.37 -2.02
C LEU A 152 8.06 2.86 -1.92
N ASN A 153 8.81 2.02 -2.64
CA ASN A 153 8.57 0.61 -2.85
C ASN A 153 9.93 -0.10 -3.09
N PRO A 154 10.28 -1.11 -2.28
CA PRO A 154 11.54 -1.84 -2.44
C PRO A 154 11.72 -2.49 -3.81
N ALA A 155 10.64 -3.00 -4.41
CA ALA A 155 10.73 -3.68 -5.72
C ALA A 155 10.90 -2.70 -6.89
N ARG A 156 10.37 -1.47 -6.76
CA ARG A 156 10.54 -0.39 -7.74
C ARG A 156 11.98 0.10 -7.81
N ASP A 157 12.78 -0.16 -6.78
CA ASP A 157 14.20 0.16 -6.76
C ASP A 157 15.07 -1.09 -7.03
N PHE A 158 14.91 -2.14 -6.23
CA PHE A 158 15.83 -3.29 -6.25
C PHE A 158 15.81 -4.07 -7.57
N GLY A 159 14.63 -4.26 -8.20
CA GLY A 159 14.52 -4.97 -9.48
C GLY A 159 15.30 -4.24 -10.60
N PRO A 160 14.99 -2.96 -10.87
CA PRO A 160 15.74 -2.14 -11.82
C PRO A 160 17.21 -1.94 -11.44
N ARG A 161 17.54 -1.89 -10.14
CA ARG A 161 18.92 -1.82 -9.65
C ARG A 161 19.70 -3.07 -10.00
N LEU A 162 19.10 -4.24 -9.87
CA LEU A 162 19.72 -5.50 -10.28
C LEU A 162 19.99 -5.50 -11.79
N PHE A 163 19.06 -4.99 -12.62
CA PHE A 163 19.32 -4.77 -14.05
C PHE A 163 20.48 -3.79 -14.26
N GLY A 164 20.47 -2.66 -13.57
CA GLY A 164 21.54 -1.68 -13.60
C GLY A 164 22.91 -2.28 -13.26
N ALA A 165 22.98 -3.27 -12.37
CA ALA A 165 24.24 -3.95 -12.04
C ALA A 165 24.85 -4.70 -13.24
N PHE A 166 24.04 -5.17 -14.19
CA PHE A 166 24.52 -5.74 -15.46
C PHE A 166 25.04 -4.68 -16.43
N VAL A 167 24.45 -3.48 -16.41
CA VAL A 167 24.80 -2.38 -17.33
C VAL A 167 26.01 -1.59 -16.84
N TYR A 168 26.04 -1.26 -15.55
CA TYR A 168 27.01 -0.35 -14.95
C TYR A 168 28.04 -1.04 -14.04
N GLY A 169 27.86 -2.34 -13.78
CA GLY A 169 28.74 -3.15 -12.94
C GLY A 169 28.28 -3.26 -11.48
N TRP A 170 28.37 -4.47 -10.94
CA TRP A 170 27.87 -4.82 -9.60
C TRP A 170 28.43 -3.94 -8.47
N ASN A 171 29.76 -3.81 -8.43
CA ASN A 171 30.41 -3.03 -7.39
C ASN A 171 30.04 -1.54 -7.46
N ASN A 172 29.88 -1.01 -8.66
CA ASN A 172 29.50 0.39 -8.85
C ASN A 172 28.09 0.62 -8.32
N VAL A 173 27.14 -0.24 -8.71
CA VAL A 173 25.72 -0.08 -8.36
C VAL A 173 25.43 -0.22 -6.87
N PHE A 174 26.07 -1.18 -6.19
CA PHE A 174 25.76 -1.46 -4.78
C PHE A 174 26.68 -0.73 -3.78
N ARG A 175 27.80 -0.14 -4.22
CA ARG A 175 28.68 0.63 -3.32
C ARG A 175 28.54 2.14 -3.48
N VAL A 176 27.87 2.63 -4.52
CA VAL A 176 27.65 4.06 -4.74
C VAL A 176 26.99 4.72 -3.54
N HIS A 177 27.39 5.97 -3.24
CA HIS A 177 26.86 6.79 -2.15
C HIS A 177 26.80 6.07 -0.79
N ASN A 178 27.92 5.49 -0.34
CA ASN A 178 28.01 4.75 0.92
C ASN A 178 27.00 3.60 1.02
N CYS A 179 26.94 2.79 -0.05
CA CYS A 179 26.00 1.67 -0.16
C CYS A 179 24.54 2.11 -0.05
N PHE A 180 24.13 3.16 -0.76
CA PHE A 180 22.78 3.73 -0.64
C PHE A 180 21.63 2.74 -0.90
N PHE A 181 21.87 1.65 -1.64
CA PHE A 181 20.86 0.66 -2.06
C PHE A 181 19.97 0.12 -0.94
N TRP A 182 20.44 0.08 0.31
CA TRP A 182 19.63 -0.43 1.43
C TRP A 182 18.54 0.55 1.85
N VAL A 183 18.72 1.86 1.63
CA VAL A 183 17.75 2.90 2.02
C VAL A 183 16.40 2.73 1.32
N PRO A 184 16.30 2.61 -0.02
CA PRO A 184 15.04 2.39 -0.71
C PRO A 184 14.45 0.99 -0.48
N ILE A 185 15.13 0.09 0.24
CA ILE A 185 14.60 -1.21 0.65
C ILE A 185 14.04 -1.10 2.07
N ILE A 186 14.86 -0.70 3.03
CA ILE A 186 14.49 -0.68 4.45
C ILE A 186 13.58 0.50 4.78
N GLY A 187 13.81 1.68 4.20
CA GLY A 187 13.01 2.88 4.42
C GLY A 187 11.53 2.63 4.12
N PRO A 188 11.17 2.13 2.93
CA PRO A 188 9.78 1.79 2.62
C PRO A 188 9.18 0.68 3.48
N ILE A 189 9.96 -0.33 3.89
CA ILE A 189 9.45 -1.38 4.79
C ILE A 189 9.07 -0.77 6.15
N VAL A 190 9.96 0.03 6.73
CA VAL A 190 9.72 0.70 8.02
C VAL A 190 8.56 1.69 7.89
N GLY A 191 8.58 2.54 6.86
CA GLY A 191 7.51 3.49 6.58
C GLY A 191 6.17 2.79 6.39
N GLY A 192 6.14 1.67 5.69
CA GLY A 192 4.91 0.95 5.44
C GLY A 192 4.30 0.35 6.70
N ILE A 193 5.13 -0.25 7.57
CA ILE A 193 4.69 -0.75 8.89
C ILE A 193 4.13 0.41 9.73
N LEU A 194 4.86 1.53 9.80
CA LEU A 194 4.43 2.70 10.57
C LEU A 194 3.12 3.28 10.05
N GLY A 195 2.97 3.45 8.73
CA GLY A 195 1.76 3.97 8.11
C GLY A 195 0.54 3.08 8.40
N THR A 196 0.69 1.76 8.28
CA THR A 196 -0.36 0.81 8.64
C THR A 196 -0.72 0.92 10.12
N TRP A 197 0.25 0.96 11.02
CA TRP A 197 0.00 1.09 12.46
C TRP A 197 -0.74 2.37 12.82
N ILE A 198 -0.35 3.50 12.23
CA ILE A 198 -1.01 4.79 12.44
C ILE A 198 -2.48 4.69 12.01
N TYR A 199 -2.76 4.15 10.82
CA TYR A 199 -4.13 4.04 10.31
C TYR A 199 -4.98 3.06 11.12
N THR A 200 -4.42 1.90 11.50
CA THR A 200 -5.11 0.92 12.35
C THR A 200 -5.40 1.50 13.74
N GLY A 201 -4.45 2.22 14.34
CA GLY A 201 -4.66 2.91 15.62
C GLY A 201 -5.75 3.98 15.53
N TYR A 202 -5.75 4.78 14.47
CA TYR A 202 -6.78 5.79 14.19
C TYR A 202 -8.18 5.19 14.07
N THR A 203 -8.32 4.14 13.26
CA THR A 203 -9.62 3.47 13.06
C THR A 203 -10.10 2.74 14.31
N TRP A 204 -9.19 2.13 15.07
CA TRP A 204 -9.50 1.54 16.37
C TRP A 204 -10.02 2.60 17.35
N LEU A 205 -9.34 3.76 17.43
CA LEU A 205 -9.70 4.86 18.32
C LEU A 205 -11.11 5.39 18.02
N ILE A 206 -11.41 5.66 16.75
CA ILE A 206 -12.73 6.13 16.32
C ILE A 206 -13.82 5.11 16.67
N LYS A 207 -13.57 3.84 16.39
CA LYS A 207 -14.51 2.76 16.71
C LYS A 207 -14.74 2.67 18.21
N HIS A 208 -13.69 2.80 19.01
CA HIS A 208 -13.78 2.77 20.46
C HIS A 208 -14.61 3.94 21.00
N TYR A 209 -14.36 5.17 20.57
CA TYR A 209 -15.17 6.34 20.97
C TYR A 209 -16.64 6.23 20.52
N SER A 210 -16.90 5.74 19.30
CA SER A 210 -18.27 5.52 18.82
C SER A 210 -19.03 4.48 19.64
N GLN A 211 -18.35 3.45 20.15
CA GLN A 211 -18.96 2.47 21.05
C GLN A 211 -19.32 3.09 22.40
N LEU A 212 -18.43 3.89 22.97
CA LEU A 212 -18.67 4.59 24.24
C LEU A 212 -19.87 5.53 24.13
N SER A 213 -19.96 6.33 23.05
CA SER A 213 -21.10 7.24 22.84
C SER A 213 -22.44 6.50 22.70
N ASN A 214 -22.45 5.33 22.05
CA ASN A 214 -23.66 4.52 21.91
C ASN A 214 -24.13 3.92 23.23
N ILE A 215 -23.20 3.57 24.14
CA ILE A 215 -23.53 3.06 25.48
C ILE A 215 -24.14 4.17 26.33
N GLU A 216 -23.54 5.36 26.33
CA GLU A 216 -24.06 6.53 27.06
C GLU A 216 -25.48 6.90 26.60
N HIS A 217 -25.74 6.87 25.28
CA HIS A 217 -27.08 7.13 24.74
C HIS A 217 -28.10 6.08 25.19
N SER A 218 -27.72 4.79 25.16
CA SER A 218 -28.61 3.70 25.59
C SER A 218 -28.97 3.76 27.08
N ASP A 219 -28.02 4.10 27.94
CA ASP A 219 -28.28 4.23 29.38
C ASP A 219 -29.03 5.52 29.74
N GLY A 220 -28.81 6.60 28.97
CA GLY A 220 -29.64 7.81 29.04
C GLY A 220 -31.11 7.52 28.72
N ASP A 221 -31.40 6.84 27.63
CA ASP A 221 -32.77 6.46 27.23
C ASP A 221 -33.44 5.53 28.26
N LYS A 222 -32.72 4.54 28.79
CA LYS A 222 -33.24 3.68 29.88
C LYS A 222 -33.57 4.49 31.13
N THR A 223 -32.72 5.44 31.49
CA THR A 223 -32.94 6.30 32.66
C THR A 223 -34.18 7.19 32.50
N ILE A 224 -34.41 7.71 31.29
CA ILE A 224 -35.60 8.50 30.95
C ILE A 224 -36.85 7.62 31.00
N LEU A 225 -36.82 6.42 30.43
CA LEU A 225 -37.95 5.47 30.46
C LEU A 225 -38.28 5.01 31.89
N LEU A 226 -37.28 4.76 32.73
CA LEU A 226 -37.53 4.39 34.12
C LEU A 226 -38.17 5.54 34.91
N LYS A 227 -37.76 6.79 34.66
CA LYS A 227 -38.41 7.97 35.25
C LYS A 227 -39.85 8.15 34.79
N SER A 228 -40.19 7.86 33.54
CA SER A 228 -41.57 7.96 33.04
C SER A 228 -42.48 6.82 33.50
N ILE A 229 -41.91 5.66 33.84
CA ILE A 229 -42.66 4.56 34.47
C ILE A 229 -42.86 4.80 35.98
N GLN A 230 -41.92 5.50 36.63
CA GLN A 230 -42.00 5.83 38.06
C GLN A 230 -42.78 7.12 38.37
N THR A 231 -43.13 7.94 37.36
CA THR A 231 -44.11 9.01 37.56
C THR A 231 -45.47 8.40 37.88
N PRO A 232 -46.10 8.75 39.02
CA PRO A 232 -47.39 8.19 39.37
C PRO A 232 -48.40 8.53 38.27
N TYR A 233 -49.18 7.53 37.84
CA TYR A 233 -50.36 7.74 37.02
C TYR A 233 -51.29 8.69 37.76
N VAL A 234 -51.26 9.97 37.39
CA VAL A 234 -52.27 10.94 37.85
C VAL A 234 -53.54 10.58 37.10
N ASP A 235 -54.40 9.81 37.76
CA ASP A 235 -55.72 9.48 37.26
C ASP A 235 -56.54 10.78 37.17
N ASN A 236 -56.64 11.33 35.96
CA ASN A 236 -57.45 12.52 35.66
C ASN A 236 -58.96 12.22 35.62
N SER A 237 -59.42 11.16 36.30
CA SER A 237 -60.84 10.82 36.42
C SER A 237 -61.64 11.86 37.23
N HIS A 238 -60.99 12.74 38.00
CA HIS A 238 -61.67 13.80 38.75
C HIS A 238 -62.08 15.04 37.92
N GLY A 239 -61.56 15.22 36.70
CA GLY A 239 -61.93 16.35 35.82
C GLY A 239 -63.22 16.13 35.01
N LEU A 240 -63.70 14.89 34.89
CA LEU A 240 -64.89 14.55 34.09
C LEU A 240 -66.20 14.57 34.90
N GLN A 241 -66.15 14.61 36.23
CA GLN A 241 -67.36 14.70 37.06
C GLN A 241 -67.87 16.13 37.30
N GLN A 242 -67.02 17.16 37.17
CA GLN A 242 -67.47 18.55 37.33
C GLN A 242 -68.23 19.09 36.10
N ASN A 243 -67.95 18.61 34.89
CA ASN A 243 -68.65 19.07 33.68
C ASN A 243 -70.05 18.46 33.47
N ILE A 244 -70.48 17.49 34.29
CA ILE A 244 -71.82 16.87 34.17
C ILE A 244 -72.82 17.49 35.15
N GLN A 245 -72.38 18.20 36.21
CA GLN A 245 -73.29 18.88 37.13
C GLN A 245 -73.71 20.29 36.69
N GLU A 246 -73.01 20.92 35.74
CA GLU A 246 -73.38 22.27 35.25
C GLU A 246 -74.36 22.27 34.07
N SER A 247 -74.75 21.11 33.51
CA SER A 247 -75.71 21.06 32.38
C SER A 247 -77.17 20.81 32.79
N HIS A 248 -77.50 20.83 34.08
CA HIS A 248 -78.86 20.61 34.61
C HIS A 248 -79.25 21.63 35.70
N GLY A 249 -79.02 22.92 35.44
CA GLY A 249 -79.57 24.04 36.19
C GLY A 249 -80.42 24.93 35.30
#